data_AF-A0A3N4M7W0-F1
#
_entry.id   AF-A0A3N4M7W0-F1
#
_cell.length_a   1.000
_cell.length_b   1.000
_cell.length_c   1.000
_cell.angle_alpha   90.00
_cell.angle_beta   90.00
_cell.angle_gamma   90.00
#
_symmetry.space_group_name_H-M   'P 1'
#
loop_
_entity.id
_entity.type
_entity.pdbx_description
1 polymer ?
#
loop_
_entity_poly.entity_id
_entity_poly.type
_entity_poly.pdbx_seq_one_letter_code
_entity_poly.pdbx_strand_id
1 'polypeptide(L)'
;MSNTALSIIFYALAKTSGMHLNKIDAPFGGLLMSLYGSSPDSLQKALKLITCKVTSLSPHKQTELEKSIEEARIFFTKLEFPQGLEIIDHLERKFRRL
;
A
#
# COMPACT_ATOMS: atom_id res chain seq x y z
N MET A 1 10.88 -3.25 6.25
CA MET A 1 9.52 -3.12 5.72
C MET A 1 9.60 -3.29 4.21
N SER A 2 8.68 -4.03 3.60
CA SER A 2 8.66 -4.22 2.15
C SER A 2 8.21 -2.95 1.42
N ASN A 3 8.59 -2.76 0.16
CA ASN A 3 8.10 -1.63 -0.65
C ASN A 3 6.57 -1.68 -0.83
N THR A 4 5.99 -2.87 -0.82
CA THR A 4 4.54 -3.06 -0.78
C THR A 4 3.94 -2.55 0.52
N ALA A 5 4.52 -2.88 1.67
CA ALA A 5 4.07 -2.38 2.97
C ALA A 5 4.17 -0.85 3.06
N LEU A 6 5.27 -0.26 2.58
CA LEU A 6 5.44 1.19 2.48
C LEU A 6 4.37 1.83 1.60
N SER A 7 4.04 1.20 0.46
CA SER A 7 2.99 1.67 -0.44
C SER A 7 1.60 1.57 0.20
N ILE A 8 1.34 0.52 0.99
CA ILE A 8 0.09 0.35 1.75
C ILE A 8 -0.02 1.44 2.82
N ILE A 9 1.05 1.71 3.56
CA ILE A 9 1.08 2.77 4.58
C ILE A 9 0.83 4.13 3.95
N PHE A 10 1.54 4.44 2.87
CA PHE A 10 1.34 5.68 2.13
C PHE A 10 -0.10 5.83 1.63
N TYR A 11 -0.65 4.75 1.04
CA TYR A 11 -2.05 4.75 0.59
C TYR A 11 -3.03 5.01 1.73
N ALA A 12 -2.83 4.39 2.89
CA ALA A 12 -3.68 4.59 4.05
C ALA A 12 -3.62 6.04 4.54
N LEU A 13 -2.42 6.62 4.69
CA LEU A 13 -2.24 8.03 5.05
C LEU A 13 -2.88 8.99 4.05
N ALA A 14 -2.71 8.72 2.75
CA ALA A 14 -3.33 9.51 1.68
C ALA A 14 -4.86 9.45 1.76
N LYS A 15 -5.44 8.27 2.03
CA LYS A 15 -6.89 8.11 2.18
C LYS A 15 -7.44 8.82 3.41
N THR A 16 -6.77 8.73 4.55
CA THR A 16 -7.22 9.37 5.80
C THR A 16 -7.07 10.89 5.76
N SER A 17 -6.16 11.42 4.94
CA SER A 17 -5.95 12.87 4.76
C SER A 17 -6.79 13.49 3.64
N GLY A 18 -7.61 12.70 2.92
CA GLY A 18 -8.40 13.18 1.79
C GLY A 18 -7.60 13.42 0.51
N MET A 19 -6.36 12.93 0.43
CA MET A 19 -5.56 13.03 -0.80
C MET A 19 -6.10 12.11 -1.89
N HIS A 20 -6.17 12.64 -3.11
CA HIS A 20 -6.62 11.90 -4.28
C HIS A 20 -5.43 11.34 -5.08
N LEU A 21 -5.23 10.01 -5.01
CA LEU A 21 -4.18 9.29 -5.74
C LEU A 21 -4.56 8.97 -7.19
N ASN A 22 -4.96 9.99 -7.96
CA ASN A 22 -5.56 9.80 -9.28
C ASN A 22 -4.54 9.50 -10.40
N LYS A 23 -3.27 9.87 -10.20
CA LYS A 23 -2.18 9.62 -11.15
C LYS A 23 -0.93 9.14 -10.39
N ILE A 24 -0.63 7.86 -10.55
CA ILE A 24 0.61 7.25 -10.03
C ILE A 24 1.55 7.07 -11.22
N ASP A 25 2.20 8.15 -11.62
CA ASP A 25 3.15 8.21 -12.74
C ASP A 25 4.62 8.20 -12.26
N ALA A 26 5.57 8.30 -13.18
CA ALA A 26 7.00 8.22 -12.84
C ALA A 26 7.45 9.34 -11.87
N PRO A 27 7.01 10.61 -12.02
CA PRO A 27 7.23 11.66 -11.01
C PRO A 27 6.75 11.26 -9.61
N PHE A 28 5.58 10.62 -9.52
CA PHE A 28 5.06 10.12 -8.25
C PHE A 28 5.97 9.06 -7.61
N GLY A 29 6.50 8.14 -8.42
CA GLY A 29 7.51 7.16 -7.97
C GLY A 29 8.76 7.83 -7.40
N GLY A 30 9.21 8.94 -8.02
CA GLY A 30 10.31 9.76 -7.53
C GLY A 30 10.03 10.39 -6.15
N LEU A 31 8.81 10.87 -5.90
CA LEU A 31 8.41 11.41 -4.59
C LEU A 31 8.44 10.33 -3.50
N LEU A 32 7.92 9.14 -3.80
CA LEU A 32 7.98 8.02 -2.85
C LEU A 32 9.42 7.57 -2.59
N MET A 33 10.29 7.60 -3.61
CA MET A 33 11.73 7.37 -3.43
C MET A 33 12.35 8.42 -2.49
N SER A 34 12.02 9.70 -2.65
CA SER A 34 12.52 10.76 -1.75
C SER A 34 12.07 10.58 -0.31
N LEU A 35 10.85 10.04 -0.09
CA LEU A 35 10.31 9.78 1.26
C LEU A 35 10.90 8.52 1.91
N TYR A 36 11.10 7.45 1.12
CA TYR A 36 11.40 6.12 1.66
C TYR A 36 12.80 5.59 1.32
N GLY A 37 13.60 6.34 0.54
CA GLY A 37 14.94 5.93 0.10
C GLY A 37 14.98 4.63 -0.73
N SER A 38 13.82 4.19 -1.24
CA SER A 38 13.65 2.88 -1.88
C SER A 38 13.41 3.02 -3.38
N SER A 39 13.63 1.93 -4.14
CA SER A 39 13.55 1.95 -5.61
C SER A 39 12.20 2.49 -6.12
N PRO A 40 12.19 3.57 -6.92
CA PRO A 40 10.98 4.27 -7.33
C PRO A 40 10.04 3.37 -8.14
N ASP A 41 10.59 2.52 -9.02
CA ASP A 41 9.81 1.61 -9.85
C ASP A 41 9.05 0.56 -9.04
N SER A 42 9.68 0.04 -7.99
CA SER A 42 9.07 -0.99 -7.14
C SER A 42 7.95 -0.44 -6.26
N LEU A 43 8.13 0.77 -5.72
CA LEU A 43 7.09 1.49 -4.97
C LEU A 43 5.92 1.88 -5.87
N GLN A 44 6.21 2.40 -7.07
CA GLN A 44 5.18 2.76 -8.03
C GLN A 44 4.34 1.53 -8.46
N LYS A 45 5.00 0.39 -8.75
CA LYS A 45 4.31 -0.86 -9.10
C LYS A 45 3.42 -1.36 -7.96
N ALA A 46 3.92 -1.35 -6.72
CA ALA A 46 3.15 -1.75 -5.56
C ALA A 46 1.94 -0.83 -5.33
N LEU A 47 2.11 0.48 -5.43
CA LEU A 47 1.01 1.43 -5.27
C LEU A 47 -0.04 1.30 -6.38
N LYS A 48 0.37 1.04 -7.63
CA LYS A 48 -0.55 0.72 -8.73
C LYS A 48 -1.34 -0.55 -8.44
N LEU A 49 -0.71 -1.60 -7.92
CA LEU A 49 -1.39 -2.84 -7.55
C LEU A 49 -2.48 -2.59 -6.48
N ILE A 50 -2.21 -1.72 -5.52
CA ILE A 50 -3.14 -1.36 -4.45
C ILE A 50 -4.32 -0.52 -4.97
N THR A 51 -4.03 0.45 -5.84
CA THR A 51 -5.01 1.45 -6.30
C THR A 51 -5.84 1.02 -7.50
N CYS A 52 -5.30 0.20 -8.40
CA CYS A 52 -6.01 -0.29 -9.57
C CYS A 52 -6.97 -1.44 -9.23
N LYS A 53 -7.89 -1.74 -10.16
CA LYS A 53 -8.68 -2.98 -10.13
C LYS A 53 -7.77 -4.13 -10.58
N VAL A 54 -7.37 -4.95 -9.62
CA VAL A 54 -6.70 -6.24 -9.88
C VAL A 54 -7.80 -7.30 -9.93
N THR A 55 -7.74 -8.21 -10.91
CA THR A 55 -8.75 -9.27 -11.09
C THR A 55 -8.31 -10.62 -10.52
N SER A 56 -6.99 -10.84 -10.36
CA SER A 56 -6.43 -12.05 -9.76
C SER A 56 -4.96 -11.83 -9.38
N LEU A 57 -4.49 -12.58 -8.38
CA LEU A 57 -3.09 -12.66 -7.97
C LEU A 57 -2.64 -14.12 -8.00
N SER A 58 -1.36 -14.36 -8.31
CA SER A 58 -0.80 -15.70 -8.15
C SER A 58 -0.66 -16.02 -6.65
N PRO A 59 -0.67 -17.31 -6.24
CA PRO A 59 -0.56 -17.69 -4.83
C PRO A 59 0.65 -17.07 -4.12
N HIS A 60 1.81 -17.03 -4.79
CA HIS A 60 3.01 -16.38 -4.26
C HIS A 60 2.81 -14.88 -3.99
N LYS A 61 2.23 -14.15 -4.97
CA LYS A 61 1.97 -12.72 -4.83
C LYS A 61 0.94 -12.43 -3.75
N GLN A 62 -0.03 -13.33 -3.57
CA GLN A 62 -1.01 -13.25 -2.49
C GLN A 62 -0.32 -13.34 -1.12
N THR A 63 0.55 -14.34 -0.91
CA THR A 63 1.31 -14.48 0.34
C THR A 63 2.20 -13.27 0.63
N GLU A 64 2.89 -12.73 -0.39
CA GLU A 64 3.72 -11.52 -0.22
C GLU A 64 2.89 -10.29 0.14
N LEU A 65 1.71 -10.16 -0.45
CA LEU A 65 0.77 -9.08 -0.16
C LEU A 65 0.23 -9.18 1.27
N GLU A 66 -0.19 -10.37 1.70
CA GLU A 66 -0.66 -10.62 3.06
C GLU A 66 0.40 -10.28 4.10
N LYS A 67 1.64 -10.70 3.87
CA LYS A 67 2.78 -10.32 4.73
C LYS A 67 2.95 -8.80 4.78
N SER A 68 2.81 -8.12 3.64
CA SER A 68 2.96 -6.66 3.56
C SER A 68 1.81 -5.89 4.21
N ILE A 69 0.59 -6.44 4.15
CA ILE A 69 -0.58 -5.94 4.88
C ILE A 69 -0.34 -6.04 6.39
N GLU A 70 0.20 -7.16 6.86
CA GLU A 70 0.51 -7.34 8.28
C GLU A 70 1.61 -6.39 8.75
N GLU A 71 2.65 -6.17 7.96
CA GLU A 71 3.68 -5.15 8.26
C GLU A 71 3.07 -3.74 8.41
N ALA A 72 2.14 -3.37 7.54
CA ALA A 72 1.44 -2.09 7.62
C ALA A 72 0.47 -2.01 8.82
N ARG A 73 -0.19 -3.12 9.15
CA ARG A 73 -1.05 -3.24 10.35
C ARG A 73 -0.25 -2.98 11.61
N ILE A 74 0.90 -3.66 11.77
CA ILE A 74 1.80 -3.47 12.92
C ILE A 74 2.24 -2.00 13.02
N PHE A 75 2.54 -1.34 11.90
CA PHE A 75 2.90 0.07 11.88
C PHE A 75 1.79 0.97 12.45
N PHE A 76 0.56 0.85 11.96
CA PHE A 76 -0.55 1.69 12.44
C PHE A 76 -1.01 1.34 13.86
N THR A 77 -0.88 0.09 14.29
CA THR A 77 -1.10 -0.30 15.69
C THR A 77 -0.11 0.41 16.60
N LYS A 78 1.18 0.45 16.25
CA LYS A 78 2.21 1.14 17.04
C LYS A 78 2.03 2.65 17.08
N LEU A 79 1.42 3.23 16.05
CA LEU A 79 1.08 4.65 16.00
C LEU A 79 -0.24 4.98 16.71
N GLU A 80 -0.97 3.98 17.22
CA GLU A 80 -2.30 4.15 17.79
C GLU A 80 -3.24 4.91 16.84
N PHE A 81 -3.15 4.60 15.54
CA PHE A 81 -3.87 5.32 14.48
C PHE A 81 -5.01 4.47 13.90
N PRO A 82 -6.20 4.45 14.53
CA PRO A 82 -7.29 3.55 14.16
C PRO A 82 -7.82 3.78 12.75
N GLN A 83 -7.81 5.01 12.26
CA GLN A 83 -8.24 5.34 10.90
C GLN A 83 -7.36 4.65 9.85
N GLY A 84 -6.06 4.51 10.13
CA GLY A 84 -5.15 3.74 9.28
C GLY A 84 -5.52 2.28 9.25
N LEU A 85 -5.79 1.68 10.41
CA LEU A 85 -6.19 0.28 10.54
C LEU A 85 -7.48 -0.03 9.78
N GLU A 86 -8.47 0.87 9.82
CA GLU A 86 -9.69 0.72 9.03
C GLU A 86 -9.41 0.62 7.53
N ILE A 87 -8.48 1.44 7.00
CA ILE A 87 -8.08 1.37 5.59
C ILE A 87 -7.37 0.04 5.28
N ILE A 88 -6.52 -0.44 6.19
CA ILE A 88 -5.85 -1.75 6.05
C ILE A 88 -6.88 -2.89 5.96
N ASP A 89 -7.89 -2.90 6.84
CA ASP A 89 -8.93 -3.92 6.84
C ASP A 89 -9.78 -3.90 5.56
N HIS A 90 -10.01 -2.72 4.99
CA HIS A 90 -10.69 -2.59 3.71
C HIS A 90 -9.84 -3.14 2.56
N LEU A 91 -8.53 -2.87 2.57
CA LEU A 91 -7.60 -3.42 1.59
C LEU A 91 -7.53 -4.94 1.66
N GLU A 92 -7.39 -5.50 2.86
CA GLU A 92 -7.34 -6.94 3.05
C GLU A 92 -8.61 -7.62 2.53
N ARG A 93 -9.79 -7.06 2.86
CA ARG A 93 -11.07 -7.56 2.33
C ARG A 93 -11.18 -7.44 0.81
N LYS A 94 -10.61 -6.40 0.20
CA LYS A 94 -10.55 -6.26 -1.26
C LYS A 94 -9.76 -7.40 -1.89
N PHE A 95 -8.61 -7.77 -1.31
CA PHE A 95 -7.72 -8.77 -1.89
C PHE A 95 -8.11 -10.21 -1.58
N ARG A 96 -8.79 -10.49 -0.46
CA ARG A 96 -9.36 -11.82 -0.18
C ARG A 96 -10.53 -12.21 -1.09
N ARG A 97 -11.12 -11.25 -1.83
CA ARG A 97 -12.23 -11.46 -2.77
C ARG A 97 -11.78 -11.69 -4.21
N LEU A 98 -10.47 -11.64 -4.47
CA LEU A 98 -9.85 -11.92 -5.78
C LEU A 98 -9.48 -13.41 -5.90
#